data_AF-A0A9W9CSJ3-F1
#
_entry.id   AF-A0A9W9CSJ3-F1
#
_cell.length_a   1.000
_cell.length_b   1.000
_cell.length_c   1.000
_cell.angle_alpha   90.00
_cell.angle_beta   90.00
_cell.angle_gamma   90.00
#
_symmetry.space_group_name_H-M   'P 1'
#
loop_
_entity.id
_entity.type
_entity.pdbx_description
1 polymer ?
#
loop_
_entity_poly.entity_id
_entity_poly.type
_entity_poly.pdbx_seq_one_letter_code
_entity_poly.pdbx_strand_id
1 'polypeptide(L)'
;MAEAQQQQQDEDLVLSFFPDPPPFFRHFTSENQERLKKIEQETATDEDDKSNSNHGSKLSAEHILALPTELRYLIPPEPPVDNEEFKVFGEAAKATGSDVFTKNMEFISHAIKEEGVLPEWTYEQLFPTTTSDPNISSTPATLDRQSYLFRFLRSILLSYISLLGIVATDPLSSAKDDQIANILTMVTNIHALINEYRPHQARETLIVKMEEQLERKRKEVEGVKRMRERVREVLHGFEEDIPGKKDEVMVGNALEREDDNNKMGQRDMWQTLDELLA
;
A
#
# COMPACT_ATOMS: atom_id res chain seq x y z
N MET A 1 26.30 -11.23 -65.66
CA MET A 1 26.93 -10.85 -64.37
C MET A 1 26.17 -9.64 -63.88
N ALA A 2 25.19 -9.84 -62.98
CA ALA A 2 24.41 -8.78 -62.38
C ALA A 2 24.66 -8.86 -60.87
N GLU A 3 25.45 -7.93 -60.35
CA GLU A 3 25.61 -7.68 -58.93
C GLU A 3 24.32 -7.05 -58.41
N ALA A 4 23.47 -7.86 -57.79
CA ALA A 4 22.41 -7.36 -56.93
C ALA A 4 23.03 -7.09 -55.56
N GLN A 5 23.21 -5.81 -55.26
CA GLN A 5 23.61 -5.29 -53.96
C GLN A 5 22.66 -5.81 -52.88
N GLN A 6 23.18 -6.64 -51.97
CA GLN A 6 22.63 -6.80 -50.63
C GLN A 6 22.89 -5.48 -49.90
N GLN A 7 21.94 -4.54 -49.99
CA GLN A 7 21.85 -3.45 -49.03
C GLN A 7 21.39 -4.07 -47.71
N GLN A 8 22.36 -4.48 -46.89
CA GLN A 8 22.16 -4.51 -45.45
C GLN A 8 21.79 -3.08 -45.06
N GLN A 9 20.51 -2.88 -44.75
CA GLN A 9 20.04 -1.69 -44.08
C GLN A 9 20.63 -1.74 -42.68
N ASP A 10 21.85 -1.23 -42.54
CA ASP A 10 22.32 -0.69 -41.28
C ASP A 10 21.42 0.53 -41.01
N GLU A 11 20.28 0.29 -40.37
CA GLU A 11 19.48 1.36 -39.78
C GLU A 11 20.40 2.08 -38.79
N ASP A 12 20.72 3.34 -39.10
CA ASP A 12 21.42 4.23 -38.19
C ASP A 12 20.77 4.13 -36.80
N LEU A 13 21.45 3.45 -35.88
CA LEU A 13 21.11 3.40 -34.47
C LEU A 13 21.21 4.83 -33.92
N VAL A 14 20.13 5.59 -34.07
CA VAL A 14 19.89 6.80 -33.28
C VAL A 14 19.81 6.30 -31.85
N LEU A 15 20.95 6.29 -31.17
CA LEU A 15 21.11 5.93 -29.76
C LEU A 15 20.30 6.94 -28.93
N SER A 16 19.02 6.63 -28.79
CA SER A 16 18.14 7.18 -27.79
C SER A 16 18.81 7.03 -26.42
N PHE A 17 18.84 8.10 -25.63
CA PHE A 17 19.35 8.05 -24.24
C PHE A 17 18.54 7.09 -23.36
N PHE A 18 17.31 6.76 -23.76
CA PHE A 18 16.45 5.81 -23.06
C PHE A 18 16.44 4.47 -23.79
N PRO A 19 16.48 3.35 -23.05
CA PRO A 19 16.34 2.03 -23.67
C PRO A 19 14.96 1.90 -24.31
N ASP A 20 14.90 1.16 -25.43
CA ASP A 20 13.63 0.79 -26.03
C ASP A 20 12.77 0.01 -25.02
N PRO A 21 11.43 0.12 -25.11
CA PRO A 21 10.54 -0.61 -24.22
C PRO A 21 10.76 -2.13 -24.37
N PRO A 22 10.52 -2.91 -23.29
CA PRO A 22 10.72 -4.35 -23.32
C PRO A 22 9.91 -5.05 -24.42
N PRO A 23 10.48 -6.04 -25.15
CA PRO A 23 9.89 -6.59 -26.37
C PRO A 23 8.49 -7.21 -26.20
N PHE A 24 8.12 -7.57 -24.96
CA PHE A 24 6.81 -8.14 -24.65
C PHE A 24 5.63 -7.21 -24.94
N PHE A 25 5.84 -5.89 -25.04
CA PHE A 25 4.76 -4.92 -25.30
C PHE A 25 4.02 -5.22 -26.61
N ARG A 26 4.71 -5.81 -27.60
CA ARG A 26 4.14 -6.13 -28.92
C ARG A 26 3.03 -7.17 -28.87
N HIS A 27 3.02 -8.02 -27.83
CA HIS A 27 2.03 -9.08 -27.67
C HIS A 27 0.72 -8.60 -27.02
N PHE A 28 0.66 -7.36 -26.52
CA PHE A 28 -0.53 -6.73 -25.93
C PHE A 28 -1.53 -6.25 -26.99
N THR A 29 -1.99 -7.17 -27.85
CA THR A 29 -3.04 -6.90 -28.85
C THR A 29 -4.44 -7.21 -28.28
N SER A 30 -5.48 -6.58 -28.84
CA SER A 30 -6.88 -6.85 -28.42
C SER A 30 -7.26 -8.31 -28.63
N GLU A 31 -6.80 -8.92 -29.72
CA GLU A 31 -7.05 -10.33 -30.04
C GLU A 31 -6.43 -11.27 -29.00
N ASN A 32 -5.19 -11.02 -28.60
CA ASN A 32 -4.50 -11.86 -27.60
C ASN A 32 -5.14 -11.72 -26.22
N GLN A 33 -5.62 -10.52 -25.87
CA GLN A 33 -6.38 -10.30 -24.64
C GLN A 33 -7.72 -11.04 -24.63
N GLU A 34 -8.44 -11.08 -25.76
CA GLU A 34 -9.68 -11.85 -25.87
C GLU A 34 -9.43 -13.35 -25.79
N ARG A 35 -8.35 -13.85 -26.40
CA ARG A 35 -7.95 -15.26 -26.30
C ARG A 35 -7.62 -15.65 -24.86
N LEU A 36 -6.85 -14.82 -24.15
CA LEU A 36 -6.52 -15.06 -22.75
C LEU A 36 -7.78 -15.10 -21.88
N LYS A 37 -8.73 -14.18 -22.07
CA LYS A 37 -10.02 -14.19 -21.35
C LYS A 37 -10.83 -15.46 -21.59
N LYS A 38 -10.85 -15.98 -22.82
CA LYS A 38 -11.56 -17.23 -23.15
C LYS A 38 -10.92 -18.41 -22.43
N ILE A 39 -9.59 -18.51 -22.46
CA ILE A 39 -8.85 -19.57 -21.77
C ILE A 39 -9.07 -19.49 -20.26
N GLU A 40 -8.99 -18.29 -19.67
CA GLU A 40 -9.29 -18.10 -18.24
C GLU A 40 -10.71 -18.51 -17.87
N GLN A 41 -11.70 -18.28 -18.75
CA GLN A 41 -13.09 -18.71 -18.54
C GLN A 41 -13.26 -20.22 -18.64
N GLU A 42 -12.60 -20.85 -19.61
CA GLU A 42 -12.61 -22.31 -19.81
C GLU A 42 -11.95 -23.03 -18.63
N THR A 43 -10.83 -22.51 -18.11
CA THR A 43 -10.16 -23.08 -16.93
C THR A 43 -10.94 -22.85 -15.64
N ALA A 44 -11.69 -21.74 -15.55
CA ALA A 44 -12.49 -21.43 -14.36
C ALA A 44 -13.74 -22.29 -14.21
N THR A 45 -14.20 -22.96 -15.28
CA THR A 45 -15.33 -23.90 -15.21
C THR A 45 -14.94 -25.28 -14.71
N ASP A 46 -13.65 -25.64 -14.77
CA ASP A 46 -13.15 -26.96 -14.36
C ASP A 46 -12.53 -26.97 -12.95
N GLU A 47 -12.04 -25.83 -12.44
CA GLU A 47 -11.51 -25.70 -11.07
C GLU A 47 -12.47 -24.95 -10.12
N ASP A 48 -13.45 -25.69 -9.59
CA ASP A 48 -14.22 -25.29 -8.41
C ASP A 48 -13.33 -25.39 -7.15
N ASP A 49 -12.38 -24.46 -6.97
CA ASP A 49 -11.94 -24.15 -5.60
C ASP A 49 -11.43 -22.73 -5.38
N LYS A 50 -12.00 -22.11 -4.36
CA LYS A 50 -11.82 -20.69 -4.01
C LYS A 50 -10.47 -20.47 -3.33
N SER A 51 -9.41 -20.21 -4.09
CA SER A 51 -8.27 -19.46 -3.54
C SER A 51 -8.43 -17.97 -3.88
N ASN A 52 -8.74 -17.20 -2.85
CA ASN A 52 -8.92 -15.76 -2.89
C ASN A 52 -7.54 -15.08 -3.05
N SER A 53 -6.90 -15.18 -4.21
CA SER A 53 -5.60 -14.53 -4.47
C SER A 53 -5.81 -13.20 -5.19
N ASN A 54 -5.87 -12.13 -4.40
CA ASN A 54 -6.14 -10.77 -4.88
C ASN A 54 -4.99 -10.15 -5.72
N HIS A 55 -4.07 -10.95 -6.26
CA HIS A 55 -2.93 -10.47 -7.06
C HIS A 55 -2.26 -11.49 -7.99
N GLY A 56 -2.79 -12.73 -8.12
CA GLY A 56 -2.20 -13.79 -8.96
C GLY A 56 -3.08 -14.14 -10.17
N SER A 57 -2.46 -14.65 -11.24
CA SER A 57 -3.21 -15.23 -12.37
C SER A 57 -4.02 -16.42 -11.90
N LYS A 58 -5.24 -16.60 -12.43
CA LYS A 58 -6.13 -17.74 -12.08
C LYS A 58 -5.62 -19.09 -12.60
N LEU A 59 -4.56 -19.07 -13.41
CA LEU A 59 -4.01 -20.24 -14.06
C LEU A 59 -2.87 -20.81 -13.22
N SER A 60 -2.85 -22.14 -13.02
CA SER A 60 -1.72 -22.80 -12.33
C SER A 60 -0.44 -22.69 -13.17
N ALA A 61 0.73 -22.75 -12.54
CA ALA A 61 2.03 -22.63 -13.20
C ALA A 61 2.21 -23.61 -14.39
N GLU A 62 1.60 -24.79 -14.31
CA GLU A 62 1.63 -25.79 -15.37
C GLU A 62 0.83 -25.35 -16.60
N HIS A 63 -0.34 -24.75 -16.40
CA HIS A 63 -1.16 -24.17 -17.47
C HIS A 63 -0.47 -22.95 -18.12
N ILE A 64 0.26 -22.15 -17.33
CA ILE A 64 1.03 -21.00 -17.83
C ILE A 64 2.18 -21.44 -18.75
N LEU A 65 2.82 -22.57 -18.46
CA LEU A 65 3.90 -23.10 -19.29
C LEU A 65 3.40 -23.77 -20.59
N ALA A 66 2.17 -24.30 -20.59
CA ALA A 66 1.54 -24.88 -21.76
C ALA A 66 1.03 -23.83 -22.77
N LEU A 67 0.83 -22.59 -22.31
CA LEU A 67 0.36 -21.49 -23.15
C LEU A 67 1.42 -21.04 -24.18
N PRO A 68 0.99 -20.58 -25.37
CA PRO A 68 1.86 -19.90 -26.31
C PRO A 68 2.60 -18.73 -25.65
N THR A 69 3.86 -18.52 -26.05
CA THR A 69 4.74 -17.50 -25.45
C THR A 69 4.13 -16.10 -25.47
N GLU A 70 3.34 -15.77 -26.50
CA GLU A 70 2.65 -14.49 -26.66
C GLU A 70 1.60 -14.24 -25.56
N LEU A 71 0.87 -15.29 -25.16
CA LEU A 71 -0.14 -15.19 -24.11
C LEU A 71 0.49 -15.22 -22.71
N ARG A 72 1.64 -15.89 -22.56
CA ARG A 72 2.39 -15.92 -21.30
C ARG A 72 2.86 -14.53 -20.87
N TYR A 73 3.20 -13.65 -21.81
CA TYR A 73 3.63 -12.28 -21.50
C TYR A 73 2.50 -11.37 -21.00
N LEU A 74 1.25 -11.73 -21.24
CA LEU A 74 0.09 -10.98 -20.74
C LEU A 74 -0.20 -11.27 -19.26
N ILE A 75 0.36 -12.37 -18.75
CA ILE A 75 0.21 -12.79 -17.36
C ILE A 75 1.33 -12.15 -16.53
N PRO A 76 1.00 -11.39 -15.46
CA PRO A 76 2.01 -10.89 -14.55
C PRO A 76 2.85 -12.04 -13.97
N PRO A 77 4.19 -11.89 -13.87
CA PRO A 77 5.02 -12.91 -13.25
C PRO A 77 4.70 -13.08 -11.77
N GLU A 78 4.99 -14.26 -11.24
CA GLU A 78 4.88 -14.51 -9.80
C GLU A 78 5.87 -13.60 -9.04
N PRO A 79 5.48 -13.08 -7.85
CA PRO A 79 6.39 -12.31 -7.02
C PRO A 79 7.62 -13.16 -6.63
N PRO A 80 8.82 -12.56 -6.53
CA PRO A 80 10.01 -13.27 -6.07
C PRO A 80 9.79 -13.93 -4.70
N VAL A 81 10.45 -15.06 -4.47
CA VAL A 81 10.38 -15.77 -3.18
C VAL A 81 11.02 -14.91 -2.08
N ASP A 82 10.52 -14.99 -0.86
CA ASP A 82 10.92 -14.20 0.32
C ASP A 82 12.44 -14.05 0.56
N ASN A 83 13.22 -15.08 0.20
CA ASN A 83 14.67 -15.14 0.38
C ASN A 83 15.48 -14.81 -0.88
N GLU A 84 14.81 -14.65 -2.02
CA GLU A 84 15.45 -14.37 -3.29
C GLU A 84 15.84 -12.90 -3.40
N GLU A 85 17.02 -12.64 -3.96
CA GLU A 85 17.54 -11.28 -4.13
C GLU A 85 17.04 -10.71 -5.45
N PHE A 86 16.33 -9.60 -5.38
CA PHE A 86 15.92 -8.83 -6.56
C PHE A 86 16.53 -7.44 -6.53
N LYS A 87 16.73 -6.84 -7.70
CA LYS A 87 17.34 -5.51 -7.79
C LYS A 87 16.27 -4.43 -7.80
N VAL A 88 16.37 -3.50 -6.86
CA VAL A 88 15.54 -2.29 -6.79
C VAL A 88 16.48 -1.10 -6.96
N PHE A 89 16.33 -0.32 -8.04
CA PHE A 89 17.19 0.82 -8.37
C PHE A 89 18.70 0.51 -8.39
N GLY A 90 19.07 -0.74 -8.68
CA GLY A 90 20.46 -1.20 -8.71
C GLY A 90 20.94 -1.86 -7.42
N GLU A 91 20.18 -1.79 -6.32
CA GLU A 91 20.51 -2.40 -5.03
C GLU A 91 19.84 -3.76 -4.88
N ALA A 92 20.58 -4.75 -4.35
CA ALA A 92 20.04 -6.07 -4.04
C ALA A 92 19.16 -6.01 -2.78
N ALA A 93 17.86 -6.20 -2.98
CA ALA A 93 16.82 -6.23 -1.95
C ALA A 93 16.24 -7.65 -1.81
N LYS A 94 15.71 -7.96 -0.62
CA LYS A 94 14.97 -9.19 -0.32
C LYS A 94 13.57 -8.82 0.14
N ALA A 95 12.59 -9.69 -0.11
CA ALA A 95 11.20 -9.45 0.30
C ALA A 95 11.03 -9.46 1.83
N THR A 96 11.85 -10.26 2.53
CA THR A 96 11.94 -10.29 4.01
C THR A 96 12.63 -9.06 4.63
N GLY A 97 13.16 -8.15 3.81
CA GLY A 97 13.96 -7.01 4.24
C GLY A 97 15.44 -7.38 4.36
N SER A 98 16.31 -6.54 3.81
CA SER A 98 17.75 -6.63 4.02
C SER A 98 18.16 -5.79 5.22
N ASP A 99 19.21 -6.19 5.93
CA ASP A 99 19.88 -5.33 6.91
C ASP A 99 20.68 -4.22 6.21
N VAL A 100 19.95 -3.25 5.66
CA VAL A 100 20.51 -2.11 4.94
C VAL A 100 21.39 -1.27 5.88
N PHE A 101 21.00 -1.17 7.15
CA PHE A 101 21.71 -0.33 8.11
C PHE A 101 23.12 -0.87 8.40
N THR A 102 23.26 -2.17 8.69
CA THR A 102 24.57 -2.77 8.95
C THR A 102 25.46 -2.73 7.71
N LYS A 103 24.92 -3.01 6.52
CA LYS A 103 25.66 -2.88 5.25
C LYS A 103 26.16 -1.45 5.02
N ASN A 104 25.31 -0.46 5.25
CA ASN A 104 25.71 0.95 5.13
C ASN A 104 26.79 1.32 6.13
N MET A 105 26.71 0.76 7.34
CA MET A 105 27.69 1.04 8.37
C MET A 105 29.05 0.39 8.09
N GLU A 106 29.05 -0.82 7.54
CA GLU A 106 30.25 -1.49 7.04
C GLU A 106 30.88 -0.68 5.90
N PHE A 107 30.08 -0.22 4.94
CA PHE A 107 30.53 0.66 3.86
C PHE A 107 31.17 1.95 4.39
N ILE A 108 30.51 2.64 5.33
CA ILE A 108 31.04 3.85 5.97
C ILE A 108 32.36 3.55 6.68
N SER A 109 32.45 2.42 7.40
CA SER A 109 33.68 2.03 8.08
C SER A 109 34.85 1.82 7.10
N HIS A 110 34.58 1.26 5.92
CA HIS A 110 35.58 1.07 4.87
C HIS A 110 36.02 2.41 4.26
N ALA A 111 35.06 3.28 3.94
CA ALA A 111 35.34 4.60 3.37
C ALA A 111 36.21 5.46 4.32
N ILE A 112 35.89 5.46 5.61
CA ILE A 112 36.66 6.22 6.62
C ILE A 112 38.09 5.66 6.78
N LYS A 113 38.27 4.34 6.63
CA LYS A 113 39.59 3.70 6.63
C LYS A 113 40.43 4.12 5.43
N GLU A 114 39.83 4.20 4.25
CA GLU A 114 40.52 4.64 3.02
C GLU A 114 40.95 6.11 3.08
N GLU A 115 40.13 6.97 3.67
CA GLU A 115 40.47 8.39 3.88
C GLU A 115 41.57 8.60 4.95
N GLY A 116 41.87 7.57 5.75
CA GLY A 116 42.91 7.62 6.77
C GLY A 116 42.57 8.48 7.99
N VAL A 117 41.29 8.85 8.17
CA VAL A 117 40.83 9.71 9.27
C VAL A 117 40.64 8.92 10.56
N LEU A 118 40.04 7.73 10.50
CA LEU A 118 39.85 6.82 11.64
C LEU A 118 40.02 5.34 11.19
N PRO A 119 41.24 4.80 11.18
CA PRO A 119 41.51 3.47 10.62
C PRO A 119 40.92 2.30 11.44
N GLU A 120 40.59 2.50 12.71
CA GLU A 120 40.11 1.44 13.61
C GLU A 120 38.61 1.56 13.93
N TRP A 121 37.90 2.55 13.38
CA TRP A 121 36.51 2.74 13.73
C TRP A 121 35.62 1.62 13.18
N THR A 122 34.87 0.98 14.07
CA THR A 122 33.84 0.00 13.77
C THR A 122 32.57 0.36 14.52
N TYR A 123 31.42 0.06 13.92
CA TYR A 123 30.14 0.32 14.57
C TYR A 123 29.92 -0.60 15.77
N GLU A 124 29.66 0.04 16.91
CA GLU A 124 29.25 -0.61 18.14
C GLU A 124 27.85 -0.15 18.52
N GLN A 125 26.94 -1.09 18.74
CA GLN A 125 25.59 -0.78 19.19
C GLN A 125 25.57 -0.53 20.71
N LEU A 126 25.13 0.67 21.12
CA LEU A 126 25.21 1.13 22.52
C LEU A 126 23.86 1.09 23.28
N PHE A 127 22.85 0.43 22.73
CA PHE A 127 21.50 0.34 23.32
C PHE A 127 20.97 -1.10 23.22
N PRO A 128 20.09 -1.53 24.14
CA PRO A 128 19.61 -2.91 24.16
C PRO A 128 18.75 -3.23 22.93
N THR A 129 19.04 -4.34 22.26
CA THR A 129 18.20 -4.88 21.18
C THR A 129 16.91 -5.44 21.75
N THR A 130 15.78 -5.19 21.08
CA THR A 130 14.45 -5.72 21.46
C THR A 130 14.30 -7.25 21.37
N THR A 131 15.36 -7.97 21.01
CA THR A 131 15.30 -9.36 20.53
C THR A 131 15.94 -10.37 21.48
N SER A 132 16.45 -9.96 22.65
CA SER A 132 17.17 -10.88 23.53
C SER A 132 16.30 -11.76 24.43
N ASP A 133 14.99 -11.52 24.57
CA ASP A 133 14.12 -12.36 25.40
C ASP A 133 12.68 -12.50 24.85
N PRO A 134 12.27 -13.69 24.35
CA PRO A 134 10.91 -13.93 23.85
C PRO A 134 9.86 -13.99 24.97
N ASN A 135 10.26 -13.93 26.25
CA ASN A 135 9.38 -14.09 27.40
C ASN A 135 8.96 -12.76 28.06
N ILE A 136 9.45 -11.63 27.56
CA ILE A 136 9.08 -10.29 28.06
C ILE A 136 8.10 -9.67 27.08
N SER A 137 6.85 -10.15 27.14
CA SER A 137 5.70 -9.37 26.70
C SER A 137 5.58 -8.17 27.64
N SER A 138 6.27 -7.08 27.33
CA SER A 138 6.00 -5.83 28.01
C SER A 138 6.20 -4.65 27.06
N THR A 139 5.24 -3.75 27.15
CA THR A 139 5.24 -2.39 26.62
C THR A 139 5.94 -1.43 27.61
N PRO A 140 7.29 -1.43 27.69
CA PRO A 140 8.06 -0.23 28.10
C PRO A 140 9.25 0.09 27.18
N ALA A 141 9.36 -0.53 26.00
CA ALA A 141 10.50 -0.31 25.09
C ALA A 141 10.57 1.12 24.51
N THR A 142 9.47 1.88 24.45
CA THR A 142 9.47 3.26 23.91
C THR A 142 9.97 4.31 24.90
N LEU A 143 9.66 4.16 26.18
CA LEU A 143 10.04 5.13 27.22
C LEU A 143 11.56 5.08 27.49
N ASP A 144 12.14 3.88 27.42
CA ASP A 144 13.58 3.68 27.58
C ASP A 144 14.36 4.30 26.39
N ARG A 145 13.86 4.16 25.15
CA ARG A 145 14.49 4.72 23.93
C ARG A 145 14.64 6.25 23.95
N GLN A 146 13.61 6.97 24.39
CA GLN A 146 13.69 8.43 24.51
C GLN A 146 14.78 8.83 25.51
N SER A 147 14.94 8.06 26.59
CA SER A 147 15.98 8.29 27.58
C SER A 147 17.39 8.07 27.01
N TYR A 148 17.59 7.00 26.21
CA TYR A 148 18.85 6.77 25.50
C TYR A 148 19.17 7.87 24.49
N LEU A 149 18.17 8.35 23.74
CA LEU A 149 18.34 9.45 22.79
C LEU A 149 18.87 10.71 23.49
N PHE A 150 18.24 11.10 24.61
CA PHE A 150 18.71 12.25 25.39
C PHE A 150 20.05 12.00 26.07
N ARG A 151 20.34 10.76 26.48
CA ARG A 151 21.63 10.39 27.06
C ARG A 151 22.76 10.49 26.02
N PHE A 152 22.54 9.99 24.81
CA PHE A 152 23.50 10.15 23.71
C PHE A 152 23.66 11.61 23.32
N LEU A 153 22.58 12.40 23.25
CA LEU A 153 22.66 13.83 22.93
C LEU A 153 23.51 14.59 23.97
N ARG A 154 23.27 14.36 25.27
CA ARG A 154 24.10 14.95 26.33
C ARG A 154 25.55 14.48 26.21
N SER A 155 25.79 13.19 25.99
CA SER A 155 27.14 12.62 25.86
C SER A 155 27.90 13.18 24.65
N ILE A 156 27.21 13.39 23.51
CA ILE A 156 27.77 14.05 22.32
C ILE A 156 28.17 15.49 22.64
N LEU A 157 27.33 16.24 23.35
CA LEU A 157 27.65 17.62 23.72
C LEU A 157 28.89 17.68 24.63
N LEU A 158 29.00 16.77 25.61
CA LEU A 158 30.17 16.68 26.48
C LEU A 158 31.44 16.31 25.68
N SER A 159 31.34 15.33 24.77
CA SER A 159 32.44 14.91 23.92
C SER A 159 32.86 15.99 22.91
N TYR A 160 31.92 16.80 22.43
CA TYR A 160 32.24 17.95 21.58
C TYR A 160 32.97 19.06 22.34
N ILE A 161 32.59 19.31 23.60
CA ILE A 161 33.27 20.29 24.45
C ILE A 161 34.69 19.80 24.80
N SER A 162 34.85 18.50 25.12
CA SER A 162 36.19 17.94 25.36
C SER A 162 37.05 17.99 24.10
N LEU A 163 36.48 17.67 22.92
CA LEU A 163 37.16 17.81 21.64
C LEU A 163 37.61 19.26 21.38
N LEU A 164 36.74 20.25 21.62
CA LEU A 164 37.10 21.66 21.49
C LEU A 164 38.23 22.05 22.45
N GLY A 165 38.18 21.56 23.69
CA GLY A 165 39.24 21.76 24.67
C GLY A 165 40.58 21.17 24.21
N ILE A 166 40.59 19.94 23.72
CA ILE A 166 41.79 19.26 23.22
C ILE A 166 42.35 19.97 22.00
N VAL A 167 41.50 20.35 21.04
CA VAL A 167 41.93 21.06 19.82
C VAL A 167 42.49 22.45 20.14
N ALA A 168 41.95 23.11 21.16
CA ALA A 168 42.45 24.41 21.61
C ALA A 168 43.80 24.33 22.33
N THR A 169 44.08 23.23 23.03
CA THR A 169 45.37 23.01 23.71
C THR A 169 46.41 22.39 22.80
N ASP A 170 46.10 21.27 22.16
CA ASP A 170 47.01 20.45 21.35
C ASP A 170 46.30 19.86 20.12
N PRO A 171 46.41 20.49 18.94
CA PRO A 171 45.69 20.06 17.74
C PRO A 171 46.21 18.77 17.10
N LEU A 172 47.38 18.27 17.51
CA LEU A 172 48.03 17.04 16.99
C LEU A 172 47.87 15.82 17.93
N SER A 173 47.15 15.98 19.04
CA SER A 173 46.98 14.90 20.01
C SER A 173 46.07 13.79 19.43
N SER A 174 46.48 12.52 19.59
CA SER A 174 45.67 11.36 19.20
C SER A 174 44.35 11.27 19.97
N ALA A 175 44.25 11.92 21.13
CA ALA A 175 43.02 11.99 21.92
C ALA A 175 41.87 12.71 21.19
N LYS A 176 42.19 13.55 20.19
CA LYS A 176 41.20 14.18 19.31
C LYS A 176 40.46 13.11 18.50
N ASP A 177 41.19 12.17 17.93
CA ASP A 177 40.65 11.14 17.05
C ASP A 177 39.76 10.17 17.83
N ASP A 178 40.13 9.86 19.09
CA ASP A 178 39.28 9.10 20.02
C ASP A 178 37.94 9.81 20.30
N GLN A 179 37.95 11.12 20.52
CA GLN A 179 36.70 11.88 20.73
C GLN A 179 35.85 11.94 19.45
N ILE A 180 36.46 12.08 18.28
CA ILE A 180 35.74 12.06 17.01
C ILE A 180 35.11 10.68 16.77
N ALA A 181 35.85 9.60 17.03
CA ALA A 181 35.33 8.23 16.97
C ALA A 181 34.15 8.04 17.92
N ASN A 182 34.25 8.52 19.16
CA ASN A 182 33.16 8.47 20.14
C ASN A 182 31.92 9.24 19.66
N ILE A 183 32.09 10.45 19.11
CA ILE A 183 30.99 11.25 18.54
C ILE A 183 30.33 10.48 17.40
N LEU A 184 31.12 9.94 16.47
CA LEU A 184 30.62 9.18 15.34
C LEU A 184 29.78 7.97 15.81
N THR A 185 30.31 7.18 16.75
CA THR A 185 29.59 6.04 17.34
C THR A 185 28.28 6.46 18.00
N MET A 186 28.26 7.58 18.75
CA MET A 186 27.04 8.06 19.37
C MET A 186 26.01 8.54 18.33
N VAL A 187 26.44 9.24 17.28
CA VAL A 187 25.56 9.72 16.21
C VAL A 187 24.95 8.56 15.42
N THR A 188 25.75 7.54 15.08
CA THR A 188 25.26 6.35 14.38
C THR A 188 24.25 5.57 15.23
N ASN A 189 24.46 5.50 16.55
CA ASN A 189 23.50 4.89 17.48
C ASN A 189 22.20 5.68 17.61
N ILE A 190 22.26 7.02 17.63
CA ILE A 190 21.07 7.87 17.56
C ILE A 190 20.30 7.60 16.26
N HIS A 191 21.00 7.49 15.14
CA HIS A 191 20.37 7.22 13.86
C HIS A 191 19.65 5.87 13.86
N ALA A 192 20.28 4.82 14.40
CA ALA A 192 19.66 3.51 14.59
C ALA A 192 18.39 3.59 15.46
N LEU A 193 18.45 4.26 16.60
CA LEU A 193 17.30 4.45 17.50
C LEU A 193 16.13 5.20 16.84
N ILE A 194 16.43 6.22 16.03
CA ILE A 194 15.40 6.96 15.28
C ILE A 194 14.76 6.05 14.22
N ASN A 195 15.55 5.21 13.56
CA ASN A 195 15.05 4.27 12.56
C ASN A 195 14.13 3.22 13.18
N GLU A 196 14.47 2.69 14.35
CA GLU A 196 13.59 1.79 15.11
C GLU A 196 12.28 2.47 15.56
N TYR A 197 12.25 3.80 15.69
CA TYR A 197 11.05 4.54 16.04
C TYR A 197 10.08 4.74 14.85
N ARG A 198 10.53 4.53 13.60
CA ARG A 198 9.72 4.75 12.38
C ARG A 198 8.40 3.96 12.36
N PRO A 199 8.34 2.67 12.74
CA PRO A 199 7.09 1.93 12.76
C PRO A 199 6.07 2.51 13.76
N HIS A 200 6.54 3.02 14.90
CA HIS A 200 5.66 3.70 15.87
C HIS A 200 5.14 5.03 15.28
N GLN A 201 6.02 5.84 14.71
CA GLN A 201 5.65 7.09 14.04
C GLN A 201 4.60 6.86 12.95
N ALA A 202 4.75 5.80 12.15
CA ALA A 202 3.80 5.46 11.08
C ALA A 202 2.41 5.12 11.64
N ARG A 203 2.34 4.36 12.75
CA ARG A 203 1.08 4.02 13.43
C ARG A 203 0.38 5.26 13.98
N GLU A 204 1.12 6.12 14.70
CA GLU A 204 0.58 7.39 15.21
C GLU A 204 0.09 8.29 14.08
N THR A 205 0.86 8.39 12.99
CA THR A 205 0.46 9.15 11.80
C THR A 205 -0.83 8.60 11.18
N LEU A 206 -0.99 7.27 11.13
CA LEU A 206 -2.20 6.64 10.64
C LEU A 206 -3.39 6.94 11.55
N ILE A 207 -3.23 6.82 12.86
CA ILE A 207 -4.28 7.12 13.85
C ILE A 207 -4.78 8.55 13.66
N VAL A 208 -3.88 9.53 13.62
CA VAL A 208 -4.23 10.94 13.40
C VAL A 208 -5.00 11.14 12.09
N LYS A 209 -4.56 10.51 11.00
CA LYS A 209 -5.29 10.56 9.72
C LYS A 209 -6.68 9.94 9.81
N MET A 210 -6.85 8.84 10.53
CA MET A 210 -8.15 8.20 10.71
C MET A 210 -9.09 9.02 11.60
N GLU A 211 -8.56 9.67 12.63
CA GLU A 211 -9.31 10.61 13.47
C GLU A 211 -9.80 11.81 12.66
N GLU A 212 -8.95 12.38 11.80
CA GLU A 212 -9.34 13.46 10.88
C GLU A 212 -10.46 13.02 9.93
N GLN A 213 -10.38 11.80 9.36
CA GLN A 213 -11.43 11.25 8.52
C GLN A 213 -12.75 11.05 9.27
N LEU A 214 -12.68 10.60 10.51
CA LEU A 214 -13.85 10.40 11.37
C LEU A 214 -14.51 11.75 11.68
N GLU A 215 -13.73 12.76 12.01
CA GLU A 215 -14.22 14.11 12.28
C GLU A 215 -14.85 14.73 11.03
N ARG A 216 -14.25 14.55 9.84
CA ARG A 216 -14.85 14.97 8.57
C ARG A 216 -16.20 14.30 8.33
N LYS A 217 -16.28 12.98 8.52
CA LYS A 217 -17.54 12.22 8.36
C LYS A 217 -18.61 12.66 9.35
N ARG A 218 -18.24 12.97 10.61
CA ARG A 218 -19.20 13.52 11.60
C ARG A 218 -19.77 14.85 11.13
N LYS A 219 -18.92 15.78 10.68
CA LYS A 219 -19.36 17.08 10.14
C LYS A 219 -20.24 16.92 8.90
N GLU A 220 -19.92 15.99 8.01
CA GLU A 220 -20.76 15.66 6.85
C GLU A 220 -22.15 15.16 7.28
N VAL A 221 -22.22 14.22 8.24
CA VAL A 221 -23.49 13.71 8.78
C VAL A 221 -24.30 14.80 9.46
N GLU A 222 -23.67 15.67 10.23
CA GLU A 222 -24.34 16.85 10.80
C GLU A 222 -24.88 17.79 9.71
N GLY A 223 -24.09 18.03 8.67
CA GLY A 223 -24.50 18.82 7.50
C GLY A 223 -25.73 18.24 6.80
N VAL A 224 -25.73 16.91 6.58
CA VAL A 224 -26.89 16.18 6.01
C VAL A 224 -28.10 16.26 6.94
N LYS A 225 -27.92 16.13 8.25
CA LYS A 225 -29.02 16.24 9.22
C LYS A 225 -29.64 17.63 9.22
N ARG A 226 -28.82 18.69 9.16
CA ARG A 226 -29.29 20.08 9.03
C ARG A 226 -30.02 20.31 7.70
N MET A 227 -29.52 19.75 6.61
CA MET A 227 -30.19 19.84 5.31
C MET A 227 -31.54 19.10 5.32
N ARG A 228 -31.60 17.90 5.91
CA ARG A 228 -32.84 17.14 6.07
C ARG A 228 -33.89 17.95 6.83
N GLU A 229 -33.50 18.66 7.88
CA GLU A 229 -34.44 19.51 8.64
C GLU A 229 -34.98 20.65 7.79
N ARG A 230 -34.12 21.36 7.06
CA ARG A 230 -34.55 22.42 6.13
C ARG A 230 -35.46 21.91 5.02
N VAL A 231 -35.18 20.74 4.46
CA VAL A 231 -36.04 20.11 3.44
C VAL A 231 -37.40 19.74 4.03
N ARG A 232 -37.42 19.21 5.26
CA ARG A 232 -38.69 18.92 5.96
C ARG A 232 -39.50 20.18 6.21
N GLU A 233 -38.86 21.26 6.67
CA GLU A 233 -39.51 22.55 6.90
C GLU A 233 -40.13 23.12 5.61
N VAL A 234 -39.37 23.07 4.49
CA VAL A 234 -39.86 23.50 3.18
C VAL A 234 -41.01 22.62 2.69
N LEU A 235 -40.93 21.29 2.86
CA LEU A 235 -42.03 20.38 2.50
C LEU A 235 -43.29 20.63 3.34
N HIS A 236 -43.14 20.92 4.63
CA HIS A 236 -44.26 21.27 5.50
C HIS A 236 -44.89 22.60 5.09
N GLY A 237 -44.07 23.60 4.73
CA GLY A 237 -44.55 24.86 4.17
C GLY A 237 -45.34 24.66 2.88
N PHE A 238 -44.89 23.75 1.99
CA PHE A 238 -45.67 23.38 0.80
C PHE A 238 -46.95 22.62 1.13
N GLU A 239 -46.98 21.79 2.18
CA GLU A 239 -48.20 21.10 2.62
C GLU A 239 -49.25 22.09 3.17
N GLU A 240 -48.82 23.13 3.89
CA GLU A 240 -49.69 24.22 4.36
C GLU A 240 -50.20 25.12 3.22
N ASP A 241 -49.38 25.32 2.17
CA ASP A 241 -49.73 26.11 0.98
C ASP A 241 -50.58 25.37 -0.07
N ILE A 242 -51.01 24.11 0.18
CA ILE A 242 -52.01 23.42 -0.65
C ILE A 242 -53.43 23.77 -0.16
N PRO A 243 -54.16 24.70 -0.82
CA PRO A 243 -55.58 24.88 -0.53
C PRO A 243 -56.37 23.70 -1.10
N GLY A 244 -56.75 22.74 -0.24
CA GLY A 244 -57.70 21.69 -0.66
C GLY A 244 -57.82 20.43 0.19
N LYS A 245 -57.01 20.21 1.23
CA LYS A 245 -57.04 18.96 2.01
C LYS A 245 -58.09 18.96 3.13
N LYS A 246 -59.36 19.19 2.77
CA LYS A 246 -60.51 18.83 3.63
C LYS A 246 -61.42 17.74 3.03
N ASP A 247 -61.15 17.27 1.80
CA ASP A 247 -62.01 16.30 1.10
C ASP A 247 -61.40 14.89 0.87
N GLU A 248 -60.23 14.56 1.45
CA GLU A 248 -59.55 13.27 1.18
C GLU A 248 -60.10 12.04 1.94
N VAL A 249 -61.00 12.19 2.93
CA VAL A 249 -61.56 11.04 3.66
C VAL A 249 -62.53 10.20 2.80
N MET A 250 -62.97 10.71 1.64
CA MET A 250 -63.99 10.03 0.81
C MET A 250 -63.42 9.10 -0.29
N VAL A 251 -62.13 9.23 -0.65
CA VAL A 251 -61.56 8.50 -1.81
C VAL A 251 -61.03 7.10 -1.44
N GLY A 252 -60.54 6.89 -0.20
CA GLY A 252 -60.05 5.59 0.25
C GLY A 252 -61.13 4.48 0.23
N ASN A 253 -62.37 4.81 0.60
CA ASN A 253 -63.48 3.85 0.61
C ASN A 253 -64.00 3.47 -0.79
N ALA A 254 -63.68 4.24 -1.83
CA ALA A 254 -64.14 3.95 -3.19
C ALA A 254 -63.22 2.93 -3.89
N LEU A 255 -61.90 3.07 -3.69
CA LEU A 255 -60.90 2.16 -4.28
C LEU A 255 -60.93 0.76 -3.67
N GLU A 256 -61.15 0.63 -2.35
CA GLU A 256 -61.32 -0.69 -1.71
C GLU A 256 -62.58 -1.42 -2.19
N ARG A 257 -63.67 -0.68 -2.47
CA ARG A 257 -64.92 -1.25 -3.00
C ARG A 257 -64.81 -1.72 -4.46
N GLU A 258 -64.04 -1.02 -5.28
CA GLU A 258 -63.79 -1.43 -6.66
C GLU A 258 -62.92 -2.70 -6.73
N ASP A 259 -61.90 -2.78 -5.87
CA ASP A 259 -60.98 -3.92 -5.84
C ASP A 259 -61.66 -5.20 -5.30
N ASP A 260 -62.57 -5.06 -4.34
CA ASP A 260 -63.39 -6.17 -3.84
C ASP A 260 -64.42 -6.66 -4.86
N ASN A 261 -65.08 -5.76 -5.60
CA ASN A 261 -66.00 -6.13 -6.68
C ASN A 261 -65.29 -6.87 -7.83
N ASN A 262 -64.08 -6.43 -8.21
CA ASN A 262 -63.29 -7.11 -9.23
C ASN A 262 -62.86 -8.52 -8.79
N LYS A 263 -62.48 -8.71 -7.52
CA LYS A 263 -62.15 -10.04 -6.97
C LYS A 263 -63.37 -10.96 -6.92
N MET A 264 -64.54 -10.42 -6.61
CA MET A 264 -65.79 -11.19 -6.59
C MET A 264 -66.18 -11.65 -8.01
N GLY A 265 -66.11 -10.76 -9.00
CA GLY A 265 -66.38 -11.12 -10.40
C GLY A 265 -65.42 -12.17 -10.96
N GLN A 266 -64.14 -12.10 -10.57
CA GLN A 266 -63.17 -13.14 -10.94
C GLN A 266 -63.51 -14.50 -10.31
N ARG A 267 -63.94 -14.54 -9.05
CA ARG A 267 -64.32 -15.79 -8.37
C ARG A 267 -65.56 -16.43 -8.99
N ASP A 268 -66.56 -15.61 -9.36
CA ASP A 268 -67.75 -16.11 -10.06
C ASP A 268 -67.40 -16.69 -11.43
N MET A 269 -66.52 -16.01 -12.19
CA MET A 269 -66.05 -16.58 -13.47
C MET A 269 -65.31 -17.90 -13.28
N TRP A 270 -64.46 -18.02 -12.25
CA TRP A 270 -63.77 -19.27 -11.94
C TRP A 270 -64.73 -20.38 -11.53
N GLN A 271 -65.79 -20.08 -10.78
CA GLN A 271 -66.83 -21.06 -10.44
C GLN A 271 -67.62 -21.52 -11.66
N THR A 272 -67.99 -20.60 -12.56
CA THR A 272 -68.68 -20.98 -13.81
C THR A 272 -67.81 -21.83 -14.73
N LEU A 273 -66.50 -21.62 -14.72
CA LEU A 273 -65.56 -22.41 -15.52
C LEU A 273 -65.39 -23.83 -14.94
N ASP A 274 -65.40 -23.95 -13.62
CA ASP A 274 -65.34 -25.24 -12.91
C ASP A 274 -66.62 -26.05 -13.10
N GLU A 275 -67.79 -25.39 -13.11
CA GLU A 275 -69.09 -26.01 -13.40
C GLU A 275 -69.23 -26.45 -14.87
N LEU A 276 -68.51 -25.80 -15.79
CA LEU A 276 -68.45 -26.17 -17.21
C LEU A 276 -67.46 -27.31 -17.52
N LEU A 277 -66.50 -27.54 -16.62
CA LEU A 277 -65.44 -28.55 -16.78
C LEU A 277 -65.74 -29.85 -16.00
N ALA A 278 -66.80 -29.87 -15.17
CA ALA A 278 -67.35 -31.05 -14.53
C ALA A 278 -68.48 -31.70 -15.35
#